data_AF-A0AAV0GHD1-F1
#
_entry.id   AF-A0AAV0GHD1-F1
#
_cell.length_a   1.000
_cell.length_b   1.000
_cell.length_c   1.000
_cell.angle_alpha   90.00
_cell.angle_beta   90.00
_cell.angle_gamma   90.00
#
_symmetry.space_group_name_H-M   'P 1'
#
loop_
_entity.id
_entity.type
_entity.pdbx_description
1 polymer ?
#
loop_
_entity_poly.entity_id
_entity_poly.type
_entity_poly.pdbx_seq_one_letter_code
_entity_poly.pdbx_strand_id
1 'polypeptide(L)'
;MRASLLWTISDFPAYAMLSGWSTKGKFACPCCTEFTEAFWLPRSKKHSWFDNHRKFLAEDHPFRWDTENFTKGKTVMYGPPLYRDGLYCYGEMDALMSVTELGSLEHNKVVGKDIGWKKRSIFWDLPYWKDLLLRHNLDVMHIEKNFFENIFYTILGVPGKSKDHTRGRMDMEQICHRPSMEMDRDGKYPKAPFTLSNKQREVLCSWVDSLKFPDGFASRLGRCVEMENLKVFGMKSHDCHVFMQRLLPIALREMLP
;
A
#
# COMPACT_ATOMS: atom_id res chain seq x y z
N MET A 1 38.87 8.01 -10.61
CA MET A 1 37.48 7.62 -10.94
C MET A 1 36.54 8.55 -10.18
N ARG A 2 35.55 9.15 -10.84
CA ARG A 2 34.49 9.93 -10.19
C ARG A 2 33.18 9.16 -10.35
N ALA A 3 32.44 8.97 -9.27
CA ALA A 3 31.17 8.26 -9.27
C ALA A 3 30.12 9.11 -8.56
N SER A 4 28.88 9.05 -9.05
CA SER A 4 27.72 9.74 -8.48
C SER A 4 26.59 8.75 -8.30
N LEU A 5 25.92 8.80 -7.15
CA LEU A 5 24.72 8.02 -6.85
C LEU A 5 23.50 8.80 -7.30
N LEU A 6 22.81 8.34 -8.35
CA LEU A 6 21.63 9.02 -8.89
C LEU A 6 20.39 8.81 -8.04
N TRP A 7 20.15 7.58 -7.60
CA TRP A 7 19.05 7.21 -6.70
C TRP A 7 19.27 5.81 -6.12
N THR A 8 18.55 5.47 -5.07
CA THR A 8 18.43 4.09 -4.58
C THR A 8 17.17 3.43 -5.14
N ILE A 9 17.17 2.11 -5.34
CA ILE A 9 15.95 1.33 -5.60
C ILE A 9 15.81 0.31 -4.48
N SER A 10 14.70 0.32 -3.76
CA SER A 10 14.50 -0.56 -2.61
C SER A 10 13.02 -0.84 -2.36
N ASP A 11 12.70 -1.94 -1.67
CA ASP A 11 11.33 -2.13 -1.18
C ASP A 11 10.96 -1.06 -0.11
N PHE A 12 9.69 -1.06 0.30
CA PHE A 12 9.20 -0.06 1.25
C PHE A 12 9.82 -0.18 2.66
N PRO A 13 10.04 -1.38 3.23
CA PRO A 13 10.81 -1.51 4.46
C PRO A 13 12.26 -0.99 4.36
N ALA A 14 13.00 -1.32 3.31
CA ALA A 14 14.37 -0.89 3.12
C ALA A 14 14.47 0.62 2.82
N TYR A 15 13.44 1.21 2.22
CA TYR A 15 13.34 2.67 2.08
C TYR A 15 13.51 3.38 3.44
N ALA A 16 12.94 2.85 4.52
CA ALA A 16 13.10 3.41 5.86
C ALA A 16 14.57 3.44 6.31
N MET A 17 15.32 2.39 5.97
CA MET A 17 16.73 2.26 6.30
C MET A 17 17.60 3.17 5.44
N LEU A 18 17.28 3.35 4.16
CA LEU A 18 18.08 4.16 3.24
C LEU A 18 17.82 5.66 3.40
N SER A 19 16.56 6.07 3.52
CA SER A 19 16.18 7.47 3.67
C SER A 19 16.30 7.96 5.11
N GLY A 20 16.05 7.09 6.10
CA GLY A 20 15.83 7.48 7.48
C GLY A 20 14.40 7.94 7.78
N TRP A 21 13.50 7.90 6.80
CA TRP A 21 12.08 8.25 6.96
C TRP A 21 11.28 7.12 7.61
N SER A 22 10.28 7.46 8.43
CA SER A 22 9.36 6.46 9.00
C SER A 22 8.43 5.87 7.95
N THR A 23 8.47 4.55 7.76
CA THR A 23 7.51 3.82 6.90
C THR A 23 6.37 3.21 7.69
N LYS A 24 6.24 3.59 8.96
CA LYS A 24 5.24 3.07 9.91
C LYS A 24 4.46 4.21 10.57
N GLY A 25 3.26 3.88 11.05
CA GLY A 25 2.39 4.81 11.76
C GLY A 25 1.96 6.00 10.90
N LYS A 26 1.48 7.08 11.53
CA LYS A 26 0.93 8.29 10.86
C LYS A 26 1.78 8.82 9.68
N PHE A 27 3.10 8.73 9.77
CA PHE A 27 4.06 9.29 8.81
C PHE A 27 4.50 8.32 7.70
N ALA A 28 3.87 7.15 7.55
CA ALA A 28 4.34 6.15 6.59
C ALA A 28 4.47 6.67 5.16
N CYS A 29 3.62 7.61 4.73
CA CYS A 29 3.68 8.19 3.39
C CYS A 29 4.77 9.29 3.31
N PRO A 30 5.88 9.07 2.56
CA PRO A 30 6.93 10.08 2.42
C PRO A 30 6.52 11.26 1.53
N CYS A 31 5.44 11.13 0.74
CA CYS A 31 4.92 12.22 -0.07
C CYS A 31 4.01 13.16 0.72
N CYS A 32 3.25 12.62 1.69
CA CYS A 32 2.31 13.41 2.49
C CYS A 32 2.94 13.99 3.76
N THR A 33 3.99 13.35 4.28
CA THR A 33 4.76 13.80 5.44
C THR A 33 3.88 14.22 6.63
N GLU A 34 4.08 15.40 7.19
CA GLU A 34 3.28 16.00 8.26
C GLU A 34 1.84 16.36 7.84
N PHE A 35 1.61 16.57 6.54
CA PHE A 35 0.29 16.81 5.92
C PHE A 35 -0.48 15.51 5.63
N THR A 36 -0.07 14.41 6.26
CA THR A 36 -0.77 13.14 6.24
C THR A 36 -2.10 13.25 6.96
N GLU A 37 -3.17 12.94 6.24
CA GLU A 37 -4.53 12.83 6.79
C GLU A 37 -4.79 11.42 7.31
N ALA A 38 -3.74 10.74 7.79
CA ALA A 38 -3.88 9.42 8.36
C ALA A 38 -4.73 9.46 9.62
N PHE A 39 -5.69 8.56 9.73
CA PHE A 39 -6.56 8.44 10.89
C PHE A 39 -6.39 7.08 11.55
N TRP A 40 -6.75 6.99 12.83
CA TRP A 40 -6.67 5.75 13.59
C TRP A 40 -7.96 4.95 13.44
N LEU A 41 -7.82 3.67 13.08
CA LEU A 41 -8.92 2.71 13.08
C LEU A 41 -9.06 2.10 14.49
N PRO A 42 -10.11 2.45 15.26
CA PRO A 42 -10.20 2.08 16.67
C PRO A 42 -10.34 0.57 16.88
N ARG A 43 -10.98 -0.16 15.97
CA ARG A 43 -11.20 -1.60 16.12
C ARG A 43 -9.99 -2.40 15.63
N SER A 44 -9.46 -2.06 14.46
CA SER A 44 -8.26 -2.69 13.90
C SER A 44 -6.96 -2.29 14.58
N LYS A 45 -6.96 -1.20 15.36
CA LYS A 45 -5.79 -0.64 16.05
C LYS A 45 -4.62 -0.34 15.10
N LYS A 46 -4.90 0.37 14.01
CA LYS A 46 -3.89 0.74 13.01
C LYS A 46 -4.19 2.11 12.40
N HIS A 47 -3.15 2.78 11.90
CA HIS A 47 -3.33 3.94 11.04
C HIS A 47 -3.84 3.51 9.65
N SER A 48 -4.71 4.33 9.09
CA SER A 48 -5.25 4.17 7.73
C SER A 48 -5.06 5.44 6.93
N TRP A 49 -4.86 5.26 5.62
CA TRP A 49 -4.86 6.32 4.60
C TRP A 49 -5.97 6.07 3.59
N PHE A 50 -6.98 5.27 3.97
CA PHE A 50 -8.16 5.10 3.14
C PHE A 50 -8.66 6.49 2.73
N ASP A 51 -8.93 6.63 1.43
CA ASP A 51 -9.48 7.86 0.86
C ASP A 51 -8.58 9.12 0.86
N ASN A 52 -7.29 8.98 1.16
CA ASN A 52 -6.34 10.09 1.10
C ASN A 52 -5.72 10.29 -0.30
N HIS A 53 -6.08 9.45 -1.26
CA HIS A 53 -5.54 9.47 -2.63
C HIS A 53 -6.34 10.40 -3.55
N ARG A 54 -7.61 10.69 -3.25
CA ARG A 54 -8.47 11.52 -4.10
C ARG A 54 -7.95 12.95 -4.33
N LYS A 55 -7.17 13.49 -3.39
CA LYS A 55 -6.52 14.81 -3.52
C LYS A 55 -5.49 14.88 -4.65
N PHE A 56 -4.99 13.74 -5.13
CA PHE A 56 -4.07 13.66 -6.27
C PHE A 56 -4.79 13.58 -7.63
N LEU A 57 -6.12 13.48 -7.64
CA LEU A 57 -6.91 13.53 -8.87
C LEU A 57 -7.07 14.98 -9.37
N ALA A 58 -7.34 15.14 -10.66
CA ALA A 58 -7.67 16.44 -11.25
C ALA A 58 -8.80 17.14 -10.47
N GLU A 59 -8.78 18.47 -10.40
CA GLU A 59 -9.74 19.25 -9.58
C GLU A 59 -11.19 19.01 -9.97
N ASP A 60 -11.43 18.71 -11.25
CA ASP A 60 -12.73 18.44 -11.82
C ASP A 60 -13.10 16.94 -11.82
N HIS A 61 -12.28 16.07 -11.24
CA HIS A 61 -12.48 14.63 -11.28
C HIS A 61 -13.69 14.20 -10.43
N PRO A 62 -14.70 13.50 -10.99
CA PRO A 62 -15.95 13.15 -10.29
C PRO A 62 -15.79 12.50 -8.91
N PHE A 63 -14.80 11.60 -8.77
CA PHE A 63 -14.53 10.93 -7.48
C PHE A 63 -14.21 11.88 -6.33
N ARG A 64 -13.74 13.10 -6.59
CA ARG A 64 -13.48 14.10 -5.53
C ARG A 64 -14.75 14.53 -4.80
N TRP A 65 -15.92 14.37 -5.41
CA TRP A 65 -17.22 14.67 -4.78
C TRP A 65 -18.07 13.43 -4.52
N ASP A 66 -17.55 12.23 -4.76
CA ASP A 66 -18.24 10.99 -4.48
C ASP A 66 -18.27 10.73 -2.96
N THR A 67 -19.45 10.94 -2.36
CA THR A 67 -19.70 10.78 -0.92
C THR A 67 -20.16 9.38 -0.54
N GLU A 68 -20.33 8.48 -1.51
CA GLU A 68 -20.96 7.17 -1.34
C GLU A 68 -19.94 6.04 -1.46
N ASN A 69 -19.11 6.05 -2.50
CA ASN A 69 -18.15 4.97 -2.76
C ASN A 69 -16.87 5.06 -1.93
N PHE A 70 -16.57 6.24 -1.38
CA PHE A 70 -15.38 6.53 -0.58
C PHE A 70 -15.75 6.74 0.92
N THR A 71 -15.04 7.61 1.64
CA THR A 71 -15.42 7.95 3.02
C THR A 71 -16.79 8.63 3.00
N LYS A 72 -17.73 8.11 3.80
CA LYS A 72 -19.12 8.55 3.79
C LYS A 72 -19.22 10.05 4.05
N GLY A 73 -19.92 10.77 3.17
CA GLY A 73 -20.14 12.21 3.29
C GLY A 73 -18.90 13.09 3.08
N LYS A 74 -17.76 12.55 2.62
CA LYS A 74 -16.53 13.33 2.41
C LYS A 74 -16.37 13.75 0.95
N THR A 75 -16.19 15.06 0.74
CA THR A 75 -15.70 15.65 -0.51
C THR A 75 -14.26 16.16 -0.35
N VAL A 76 -13.52 16.29 -1.46
CA VAL A 76 -12.10 16.67 -1.48
C VAL A 76 -11.88 17.87 -2.41
N MET A 77 -11.81 19.07 -1.84
CA MET A 77 -11.63 20.33 -2.59
C MET A 77 -10.18 20.80 -2.67
N TYR A 78 -9.29 20.25 -1.84
CA TYR A 78 -7.87 20.64 -1.78
C TYR A 78 -6.99 19.69 -2.59
N GLY A 79 -5.89 20.21 -3.13
CA GLY A 79 -4.91 19.46 -3.90
C GLY A 79 -3.97 18.60 -3.04
N PRO A 80 -3.01 17.91 -3.67
CA PRO A 80 -1.99 17.18 -2.93
C PRO A 80 -1.11 18.15 -2.13
N PRO A 81 -0.43 17.68 -1.07
CA PRO A 81 0.55 18.50 -0.37
C PRO A 81 1.66 18.92 -1.33
N LEU A 82 2.30 20.05 -1.04
CA LEU A 82 3.41 20.56 -1.84
C LEU A 82 4.53 19.52 -1.87
N TYR A 83 5.10 19.34 -3.06
CA TYR A 83 6.25 18.47 -3.24
C TYR A 83 7.44 19.00 -2.44
N ARG A 84 8.03 18.11 -1.63
CA ARG A 84 9.21 18.42 -0.81
C ARG A 84 10.48 18.09 -1.58
N ASP A 85 11.12 19.13 -2.09
CA ASP A 85 12.40 18.99 -2.78
C ASP A 85 13.53 18.57 -1.82
N GLY A 86 14.68 18.26 -2.41
CA GLY A 86 15.82 17.81 -1.62
C GLY A 86 16.40 18.90 -0.72
N LEU A 87 16.27 20.18 -1.08
CA LEU A 87 16.75 21.30 -0.27
C LEU A 87 15.90 21.48 0.99
N TYR A 88 14.58 21.37 0.86
CA TYR A 88 13.65 21.41 1.97
C TYR A 88 13.89 20.23 2.94
N CYS A 89 14.03 19.01 2.41
CA CYS A 89 14.40 17.85 3.23
C CYS A 89 15.78 18.00 3.88
N TYR A 90 16.75 18.60 3.19
CA TYR A 90 18.09 18.85 3.73
C TYR A 90 18.05 19.79 4.93
N GLY A 91 17.24 20.87 4.88
CA GLY A 91 17.08 21.79 6.02
C GLY A 91 16.55 21.13 7.29
N GLU A 92 15.72 20.08 7.15
CA GLU A 92 15.27 19.30 8.31
C GLU A 92 16.36 18.36 8.87
N MET A 93 17.39 18.04 8.09
CA MET A 93 18.49 17.20 8.56
C MET A 93 19.34 17.90 9.62
N ASP A 94 19.32 19.23 9.69
CA ASP A 94 20.03 20.01 10.71
C ASP A 94 19.51 19.76 12.13
N ALA A 95 18.25 19.37 12.26
CA ALA A 95 17.65 19.02 13.55
C ALA A 95 18.07 17.61 14.04
N LEU A 96 18.62 16.77 13.16
CA LEU A 96 18.94 15.38 13.42
C LEU A 96 20.44 15.18 13.62
N MET A 97 20.79 14.33 14.58
CA MET A 97 22.16 13.85 14.75
C MET A 97 22.47 12.76 13.73
N SER A 98 23.71 12.71 13.26
CA SER A 98 24.24 11.60 12.49
C SER A 98 24.22 10.32 13.33
N VAL A 99 23.96 9.18 12.68
CA VAL A 99 23.93 7.87 13.35
C VAL A 99 25.27 7.46 13.98
N THR A 100 26.37 8.09 13.58
CA THR A 100 27.70 7.86 14.14
C THR A 100 27.95 8.65 15.43
N GLU A 101 27.11 9.63 15.76
CA GLU A 101 27.26 10.47 16.94
C GLU A 101 26.68 9.78 18.19
N LEU A 102 27.37 9.94 19.32
CA LEU A 102 26.95 9.38 20.61
C LEU A 102 25.63 10.03 21.05
N GLY A 103 24.64 9.22 21.44
CA GLY A 103 23.31 9.71 21.85
C GLY A 103 22.36 10.07 20.71
N SER A 104 22.76 9.82 19.46
CA SER A 104 21.93 10.12 18.27
C SER A 104 20.60 9.38 18.26
N LEU A 105 20.52 8.17 18.82
CA LEU A 105 19.29 7.38 18.87
C LEU A 105 18.22 8.06 19.75
N GLU A 106 18.60 8.46 20.95
CA GLU A 106 17.74 9.12 21.93
C GLU A 106 17.30 10.50 21.43
N HIS A 107 18.23 11.29 20.90
CA HIS A 107 17.95 12.61 20.33
C HIS A 107 16.99 12.51 19.14
N ASN A 108 17.32 11.69 18.14
CA ASN A 108 16.50 11.55 16.93
C ASN A 108 15.12 10.94 17.22
N LYS A 109 14.98 10.13 18.28
CA LYS A 109 13.67 9.62 18.72
C LYS A 109 12.75 10.73 19.21
N VAL A 110 13.28 11.75 19.88
CA VAL A 110 12.51 12.91 20.36
C VAL A 110 12.20 13.85 19.21
N VAL A 111 13.21 14.30 18.47
CA VAL A 111 13.05 15.23 17.33
C VAL A 111 12.14 14.62 16.26
N GLY A 112 12.37 13.36 15.93
CA GLY A 112 11.67 12.61 14.90
C GLY A 112 10.24 12.21 15.22
N LYS A 113 9.70 12.59 16.38
CA LYS A 113 8.33 12.22 16.79
C LYS A 113 7.27 12.86 15.90
N ASP A 114 7.47 14.13 15.54
CA ASP A 114 6.45 14.95 14.89
C ASP A 114 6.75 15.25 13.41
N ILE A 115 7.98 14.99 12.95
CA ILE A 115 8.43 15.28 11.57
C ILE A 115 8.67 14.02 10.72
N GLY A 116 8.44 12.82 11.29
CA GLY A 116 8.52 11.55 10.56
C GLY A 116 9.93 10.97 10.35
N TRP A 117 10.99 11.79 10.35
CA TRP A 117 12.37 11.30 10.30
C TRP A 117 12.75 10.50 11.55
N LYS A 118 13.54 9.44 11.38
CA LYS A 118 14.06 8.60 12.47
C LYS A 118 15.58 8.64 12.57
N LYS A 119 16.25 9.08 11.51
CA LYS A 119 17.69 9.29 11.46
C LYS A 119 18.05 10.19 10.29
N ARG A 120 19.21 10.84 10.38
CA ARG A 120 19.89 11.44 9.23
C ARG A 120 20.61 10.35 8.44
N SER A 121 20.26 10.19 7.17
CA SER A 121 20.96 9.26 6.26
C SER A 121 22.33 9.80 5.83
N ILE A 122 23.31 8.91 5.67
CA ILE A 122 24.66 9.25 5.15
C ILE A 122 24.61 9.84 3.72
N PHE A 123 23.55 9.56 2.97
CA PHE A 123 23.41 10.14 1.63
C PHE A 123 23.30 11.66 1.66
N TRP A 124 22.86 12.26 2.77
CA TRP A 124 22.84 13.70 2.95
C TRP A 124 24.23 14.33 3.07
N ASP A 125 25.28 13.53 3.28
CA ASP A 125 26.66 14.02 3.30
C ASP A 125 27.25 14.13 1.87
N LEU A 126 26.54 13.61 0.86
CA LEU A 126 26.88 13.82 -0.54
C LEU A 126 26.45 15.23 -0.96
N PRO A 127 27.36 16.11 -1.42
CA PRO A 127 27.06 17.54 -1.63
C PRO A 127 25.90 17.82 -2.60
N TYR A 128 25.68 16.92 -3.57
CA TYR A 128 24.67 17.04 -4.62
C TYR A 128 23.34 16.34 -4.28
N TRP A 129 23.24 15.60 -3.18
CA TRP A 129 22.07 14.77 -2.89
C TRP A 129 20.78 15.58 -2.73
N LYS A 130 20.90 16.77 -2.14
CA LYS A 130 19.81 17.75 -2.00
C LYS A 130 19.33 18.33 -3.34
N ASP A 131 20.16 18.26 -4.38
CA ASP A 131 19.83 18.78 -5.71
C ASP A 131 19.13 17.72 -6.58
N LEU A 132 19.10 16.46 -6.13
CA LEU A 132 18.42 15.38 -6.84
C LEU A 132 16.90 15.48 -6.64
N LEU A 133 16.17 15.58 -7.76
CA LEU A 133 14.70 15.51 -7.80
C LEU A 133 14.16 14.15 -7.32
N LEU A 134 14.91 13.08 -7.50
CA LEU A 134 14.49 11.73 -7.14
C LEU A 134 15.65 11.01 -6.46
N ARG A 135 15.55 10.86 -5.14
CA ARG A 135 16.60 10.28 -4.28
C ARG A 135 16.41 8.78 -4.04
N HIS A 136 15.15 8.39 -3.88
CA HIS A 136 14.77 7.04 -3.49
C HIS A 136 13.59 6.58 -4.33
N ASN A 137 13.81 5.48 -5.04
CA ASN A 137 12.80 4.76 -5.81
C ASN A 137 12.34 3.53 -5.04
N LEU A 138 11.04 3.28 -5.14
CA LEU A 138 10.44 2.08 -4.57
C LEU A 138 10.44 0.96 -5.62
N ASP A 139 10.87 -0.23 -5.20
CA ASP A 139 10.76 -1.44 -6.00
C ASP A 139 9.29 -1.86 -6.10
N VAL A 140 8.72 -1.56 -7.27
CA VAL A 140 7.31 -1.81 -7.58
C VAL A 140 6.98 -3.29 -7.50
N MET A 141 7.85 -4.21 -7.91
CA MET A 141 7.50 -5.63 -7.97
C MET A 141 7.19 -6.21 -6.58
N HIS A 142 7.99 -5.84 -5.57
CA HIS A 142 7.78 -6.30 -4.19
C HIS A 142 6.55 -5.67 -3.56
N ILE A 143 6.29 -4.39 -3.83
CA ILE A 143 5.08 -3.71 -3.37
C ILE A 143 3.84 -4.34 -3.97
N GLU A 144 3.88 -4.57 -5.28
CA GLU A 144 2.80 -5.17 -6.03
C GLU A 144 2.49 -6.59 -5.59
N LYS A 145 3.51 -7.41 -5.30
CA LYS A 145 3.30 -8.73 -4.70
C LYS A 145 2.48 -8.64 -3.41
N ASN A 146 2.88 -7.75 -2.50
CA ASN A 146 2.19 -7.57 -1.22
C ASN A 146 0.74 -7.10 -1.43
N PHE A 147 0.52 -6.19 -2.37
CA PHE A 147 -0.82 -5.68 -2.70
C PHE A 147 -1.69 -6.76 -3.33
N PHE A 148 -1.16 -7.48 -4.32
CA PHE A 148 -1.80 -8.60 -4.99
C PHE A 148 -2.26 -9.64 -3.97
N GLU A 149 -1.36 -10.13 -3.12
CA GLU A 149 -1.69 -11.14 -2.13
C GLU A 149 -2.81 -10.67 -1.19
N ASN A 150 -2.77 -9.42 -0.74
CA ASN A 150 -3.83 -8.87 0.12
C ASN A 150 -5.19 -8.81 -0.59
N ILE A 151 -5.24 -8.38 -1.84
CA ILE A 151 -6.49 -8.36 -2.63
C ILE A 151 -6.96 -9.79 -2.91
N PHE A 152 -6.07 -10.61 -3.46
CA PHE A 152 -6.40 -11.93 -3.96
C PHE A 152 -6.85 -12.87 -2.84
N TYR A 153 -6.17 -12.88 -1.69
CA TYR A 153 -6.60 -13.67 -0.54
C TYR A 153 -7.90 -13.18 0.08
N THR A 154 -8.20 -11.88 -0.02
CA THR A 154 -9.46 -11.31 0.45
C THR A 154 -10.62 -11.75 -0.44
N ILE A 155 -10.45 -11.67 -1.76
CA ILE A 155 -11.44 -12.11 -2.76
C ILE A 155 -11.69 -13.62 -2.67
N LEU A 156 -10.63 -14.41 -2.50
CA LEU A 156 -10.73 -15.86 -2.31
C LEU A 156 -11.30 -16.27 -0.93
N GLY A 157 -11.40 -15.33 0.02
CA GLY A 157 -11.87 -15.61 1.37
C GLY A 157 -10.95 -16.55 2.16
N VAL A 158 -9.63 -16.48 1.94
CA VAL A 158 -8.68 -17.41 2.56
C VAL A 158 -8.58 -17.15 4.07
N PRO A 159 -8.90 -18.14 4.93
CA PRO A 159 -8.82 -17.98 6.39
C PRO A 159 -7.41 -17.55 6.84
N GLY A 160 -7.35 -16.56 7.73
CA GLY A 160 -6.10 -16.01 8.26
C GLY A 160 -5.31 -15.11 7.32
N LYS A 161 -5.64 -15.06 6.02
CA LYS A 161 -4.97 -14.18 5.04
C LYS A 161 -5.87 -13.06 4.50
N SER A 162 -7.18 -13.28 4.47
CA SER A 162 -8.17 -12.27 4.08
C SER A 162 -8.06 -11.00 4.94
N LYS A 163 -8.21 -9.84 4.30
CA LYS A 163 -8.34 -8.53 4.99
C LYS A 163 -9.79 -8.21 5.35
N ASP A 164 -10.73 -9.06 4.93
CA ASP A 164 -12.10 -9.01 5.38
C ASP A 164 -12.26 -9.78 6.70
N HIS A 165 -12.17 -9.06 7.82
CA HIS A 165 -12.29 -9.62 9.16
C HIS A 165 -13.19 -8.74 10.04
N THR A 166 -13.72 -9.28 11.14
CA THR A 166 -14.69 -8.62 12.04
C THR A 166 -14.27 -7.19 12.44
N ARG A 167 -13.02 -7.00 12.90
CA ARG A 167 -12.53 -5.65 13.26
C ARG A 167 -12.56 -4.67 12.08
N GLY A 168 -12.24 -5.14 10.87
CA GLY A 168 -12.25 -4.32 9.66
C GLY A 168 -13.68 -3.97 9.25
N ARG A 169 -14.62 -4.91 9.41
CA ARG A 169 -16.06 -4.66 9.22
C ARG A 169 -16.61 -3.60 10.16
N MET A 170 -16.28 -3.69 11.45
CA MET A 170 -16.69 -2.68 12.44
C MET A 170 -16.08 -1.29 12.15
N ASP A 171 -14.82 -1.24 11.69
CA ASP A 171 -14.22 0.02 11.27
C ASP A 171 -14.90 0.57 10.00
N MET A 172 -15.22 -0.29 9.02
CA MET A 172 -15.90 0.10 7.78
C MET A 172 -17.28 0.70 8.02
N GLU A 173 -18.07 0.16 8.94
CA GLU A 173 -19.37 0.74 9.36
C GLU A 173 -19.23 2.21 9.82
N GLN A 174 -18.11 2.54 10.47
CA GLN A 174 -17.85 3.89 10.95
C GLN A 174 -17.44 4.85 9.83
N ILE A 175 -16.74 4.39 8.79
CA ILE A 175 -16.09 5.27 7.80
C ILE A 175 -16.71 5.21 6.40
N CYS A 176 -17.38 4.13 6.04
CA CYS A 176 -17.95 3.90 4.72
C CYS A 176 -19.49 3.80 4.81
N HIS A 177 -20.18 4.12 3.72
CA HIS A 177 -21.61 3.84 3.58
C HIS A 177 -21.78 2.47 2.92
N ARG A 178 -21.81 1.39 3.72
CA ARG A 178 -21.99 0.01 3.25
C ARG A 178 -22.96 -0.80 4.13
N PRO A 179 -24.25 -0.45 4.18
CA PRO A 179 -25.24 -1.14 5.04
C PRO A 179 -25.32 -2.66 4.76
N SER A 180 -25.15 -3.08 3.50
CA SER A 180 -25.13 -4.50 3.13
C SER A 180 -23.93 -5.28 3.65
N MET A 181 -22.95 -4.61 4.27
CA MET A 181 -21.75 -5.21 4.84
C MET A 181 -21.67 -5.12 6.36
N GLU A 182 -22.67 -4.47 6.99
CA GLU A 182 -22.79 -4.33 8.45
C GLU A 182 -23.28 -5.62 9.10
N MET A 183 -23.20 -5.68 10.44
CA MET A 183 -23.64 -6.85 11.20
C MET A 183 -25.17 -6.96 11.17
N ASP A 184 -25.68 -8.17 10.93
CA ASP A 184 -27.11 -8.44 10.95
C ASP A 184 -27.68 -8.51 12.39
N ARG A 185 -29.00 -8.69 12.48
CA ARG A 185 -29.72 -8.78 13.77
C ARG A 185 -29.32 -10.01 14.60
N ASP A 186 -28.76 -11.04 13.96
CA ASP A 186 -28.28 -12.26 14.60
C ASP A 186 -26.81 -12.15 15.05
N GLY A 187 -26.18 -10.98 14.87
CA GLY A 187 -24.80 -10.73 15.25
C GLY A 187 -23.77 -11.30 14.27
N LYS A 188 -24.17 -11.59 13.02
CA LYS A 188 -23.28 -12.13 11.98
C LYS A 188 -22.99 -11.12 10.89
N TYR A 189 -21.81 -11.19 10.29
CA TYR A 189 -21.49 -10.39 9.12
C TYR A 189 -21.89 -11.13 7.84
N PRO A 190 -22.60 -10.46 6.91
CA PRO A 190 -22.94 -11.06 5.62
C PRO A 190 -21.67 -11.26 4.79
N LYS A 191 -21.74 -12.24 3.89
CA LYS A 191 -20.66 -12.51 2.95
C LYS A 191 -20.39 -11.26 2.12
N ALA A 192 -19.12 -10.85 2.00
CA ALA A 192 -18.76 -9.70 1.20
C ALA A 192 -19.16 -9.89 -0.27
N PRO A 193 -19.62 -8.84 -0.96
CA PRO A 193 -19.95 -8.93 -2.39
C PRO A 193 -18.73 -9.25 -3.26
N PHE A 194 -17.52 -8.95 -2.77
CA PHE A 194 -16.26 -9.25 -3.44
C PHE A 194 -15.68 -10.64 -3.10
N THR A 195 -16.33 -11.43 -2.25
CA THR A 195 -15.83 -12.75 -1.85
C THR A 195 -16.42 -13.84 -2.74
N LEU A 196 -15.56 -14.55 -3.47
CA LEU A 196 -15.99 -15.58 -4.42
C LEU A 196 -16.71 -16.76 -3.74
N SER A 197 -17.72 -17.31 -4.41
CA SER A 197 -18.30 -18.61 -4.10
C SER A 197 -17.36 -19.75 -4.47
N ASN A 198 -17.58 -20.96 -3.93
CA ASN A 198 -16.75 -22.12 -4.30
C ASN A 198 -16.81 -22.40 -5.82
N LYS A 199 -17.98 -22.26 -6.44
CA LYS A 199 -18.13 -22.41 -7.90
C LYS A 199 -17.29 -21.39 -8.67
N GLN A 200 -17.29 -20.12 -8.24
CA GLN A 200 -16.43 -19.10 -8.86
C GLN A 200 -14.94 -19.35 -8.62
N ARG A 201 -14.56 -19.82 -7.41
CA ARG A 201 -13.17 -20.20 -7.10
C ARG A 201 -12.69 -21.35 -7.98
N GLU A 202 -13.54 -22.34 -8.25
CA GLU A 202 -13.24 -23.45 -9.16
C GLU A 202 -13.00 -22.98 -10.59
N VAL A 203 -13.86 -22.11 -11.11
CA VAL A 203 -13.67 -21.49 -12.43
C VAL A 203 -12.36 -20.69 -12.47
N LEU A 204 -12.08 -19.88 -11.45
CA LEU A 204 -10.86 -19.09 -11.38
C LEU A 204 -9.61 -19.97 -11.32
N CYS A 205 -9.58 -20.98 -10.44
CA CYS A 205 -8.44 -21.89 -10.31
C CYS A 205 -8.19 -22.68 -11.60
N SER A 206 -9.26 -23.20 -12.23
CA SER A 206 -9.16 -23.91 -13.51
C SER A 206 -8.64 -23.00 -14.62
N TRP A 207 -9.11 -21.76 -14.66
CA TRP A 207 -8.62 -20.76 -15.61
C TRP A 207 -7.13 -20.48 -15.39
N VAL A 208 -6.70 -20.20 -14.15
CA VAL A 208 -5.30 -19.96 -13.81
C VAL A 208 -4.41 -21.17 -14.12
N ASP A 209 -4.89 -22.39 -13.90
CA ASP A 209 -4.15 -23.62 -14.24
C ASP A 209 -3.94 -23.77 -15.75
N SER A 210 -4.95 -23.37 -16.53
CA SER A 210 -4.91 -23.45 -18.00
C SER A 210 -4.09 -22.35 -18.67
N LEU A 211 -3.72 -21.28 -17.95
CA LEU A 211 -3.02 -20.13 -18.51
C LEU A 211 -1.67 -20.52 -19.12
N LYS A 212 -1.43 -20.04 -20.33
CA LYS A 212 -0.16 -20.16 -21.05
C LYS A 212 0.29 -18.77 -21.49
N PHE A 213 1.59 -18.52 -21.36
CA PHE A 213 2.23 -17.28 -21.77
C PHE A 213 3.30 -17.57 -22.82
N PRO A 214 3.65 -16.59 -23.66
CA PRO A 214 4.86 -16.66 -24.48
C PRO A 214 6.09 -16.95 -23.62
N ASP A 215 7.10 -17.56 -24.24
CA ASP A 215 8.36 -17.84 -23.54
C ASP A 215 9.01 -16.55 -23.01
N GLY A 216 9.59 -16.62 -21.81
CA GLY A 216 10.16 -15.48 -21.12
C GLY A 216 9.17 -14.44 -20.56
N PHE A 217 7.86 -14.56 -20.80
CA PHE A 217 6.89 -13.56 -20.34
C PHE A 217 6.48 -13.73 -18.87
N ALA A 218 6.09 -14.93 -18.43
CA ALA A 218 5.73 -15.22 -17.03
C ALA A 218 5.94 -16.70 -16.73
N SER A 219 5.98 -17.09 -15.46
CA SER A 219 6.04 -18.51 -15.12
C SER A 219 4.70 -19.21 -15.42
N ARG A 220 4.70 -20.56 -15.46
CA ARG A 220 3.46 -21.34 -15.56
C ARG A 220 2.68 -21.22 -14.24
N LEU A 221 1.72 -20.30 -14.22
CA LEU A 221 0.91 -19.98 -13.03
C LEU A 221 0.12 -21.18 -12.49
N GLY A 222 -0.21 -22.18 -13.32
CA GLY A 222 -0.86 -23.40 -12.84
C GLY A 222 -0.07 -24.18 -11.79
N ARG A 223 1.26 -24.02 -11.73
CA ARG A 223 2.07 -24.61 -10.64
C ARG A 223 1.76 -24.01 -9.26
N CYS A 224 1.10 -22.84 -9.24
CA CYS A 224 0.68 -22.14 -8.04
C CYS A 224 -0.77 -22.50 -7.65
N VAL A 225 -1.45 -23.37 -8.39
CA VAL A 225 -2.85 -23.75 -8.16
C VAL A 225 -2.93 -25.12 -7.48
N GLU A 226 -3.71 -25.19 -6.42
CA GLU A 226 -4.11 -26.44 -5.76
C GLU A 226 -5.62 -26.61 -5.89
N MET A 227 -6.03 -27.58 -6.71
CA MET A 227 -7.44 -27.79 -7.06
C MET A 227 -8.25 -28.39 -5.90
N GLU A 228 -7.65 -29.20 -5.02
CA GLU A 228 -8.37 -29.87 -3.93
C GLU A 228 -9.02 -28.88 -2.96
N ASN A 229 -8.29 -27.83 -2.55
CA ASN A 229 -8.83 -26.79 -1.66
C ASN A 229 -9.12 -25.46 -2.38
N LEU A 230 -9.03 -25.43 -3.72
CA LEU A 230 -9.21 -24.24 -4.55
C LEU A 230 -8.34 -23.06 -4.08
N LYS A 231 -7.03 -23.31 -3.92
CA LYS A 231 -6.06 -22.32 -3.43
C LYS A 231 -5.11 -21.92 -4.55
N VAL A 232 -4.67 -20.67 -4.47
CA VAL A 232 -3.54 -20.16 -5.26
C VAL A 232 -2.48 -19.64 -4.30
N PHE A 233 -1.25 -20.14 -4.42
CA PHE A 233 -0.16 -19.75 -3.54
C PHE A 233 1.21 -19.90 -4.23
N GLY A 234 2.23 -19.24 -3.68
CA GLY A 234 3.61 -19.41 -4.16
C GLY A 234 3.95 -18.64 -5.44
N MET A 235 3.09 -17.72 -5.89
CA MET A 235 3.43 -16.79 -6.98
C MET A 235 4.64 -15.92 -6.59
N LYS A 236 5.58 -15.75 -7.52
CA LYS A 236 6.73 -14.85 -7.33
C LYS A 236 6.31 -13.41 -7.61
N SER A 237 7.15 -12.44 -7.21
CA SER A 237 6.85 -11.01 -7.38
C SER A 237 6.53 -10.65 -8.84
N HIS A 238 7.28 -11.22 -9.79
CA HIS A 238 7.03 -11.06 -11.22
C HIS A 238 5.68 -11.64 -11.67
N ASP A 239 5.30 -12.81 -11.17
CA ASP A 239 4.01 -13.43 -11.50
C ASP A 239 2.85 -12.58 -10.99
N CYS A 240 2.95 -12.07 -9.75
CA CYS A 240 1.96 -11.16 -9.17
C CYS A 240 1.87 -9.84 -9.97
N HIS A 241 3.00 -9.29 -10.40
CA HIS A 241 3.07 -8.10 -11.25
C HIS A 241 2.28 -8.32 -12.55
N VAL A 242 2.59 -9.39 -13.29
CA VAL A 242 1.88 -9.75 -14.52
C VAL A 242 0.39 -9.96 -14.24
N PHE A 243 0.05 -10.66 -13.17
CA PHE A 243 -1.35 -10.92 -12.83
C PHE A 243 -2.11 -9.62 -12.59
N MET A 244 -1.60 -8.71 -11.75
CA MET A 244 -2.29 -7.44 -11.48
C MET A 244 -2.41 -6.56 -12.71
N GLN A 245 -1.33 -6.41 -13.47
CA GLN A 245 -1.28 -5.47 -14.59
C GLN A 245 -2.06 -5.97 -15.81
N ARG A 246 -2.18 -7.29 -16.02
CA ARG A 246 -2.73 -7.86 -17.26
C ARG A 246 -3.94 -8.75 -17.07
N LEU A 247 -4.06 -9.43 -15.94
CA LEU A 247 -5.00 -10.54 -15.78
C LEU A 247 -6.11 -10.23 -14.79
N LEU A 248 -5.86 -9.41 -13.77
CA LEU A 248 -6.81 -9.20 -12.67
C LEU A 248 -8.18 -8.67 -13.13
N PRO A 249 -8.27 -7.68 -14.04
CA PRO A 249 -9.57 -7.23 -14.55
C PRO A 249 -10.29 -8.33 -15.33
N ILE A 250 -9.57 -9.16 -16.09
CA ILE A 250 -10.13 -10.25 -16.89
C ILE A 250 -10.60 -11.39 -15.98
N ALA A 251 -9.78 -11.74 -14.99
CA ALA A 251 -10.01 -12.84 -14.06
C ALA A 251 -11.29 -12.68 -13.24
N LEU A 252 -11.66 -11.43 -12.95
CA LEU A 252 -12.76 -11.10 -12.02
C LEU A 252 -13.98 -10.49 -12.70
N ARG A 253 -13.90 -10.16 -14.00
CA ARG A 253 -14.93 -9.41 -14.76
C ARG A 253 -16.35 -9.95 -14.61
N GLU A 254 -16.50 -11.27 -14.70
CA GLU A 254 -17.80 -11.96 -14.65
C GLU A 254 -18.16 -12.45 -13.24
N MET A 255 -17.28 -12.23 -12.25
CA MET A 255 -17.42 -12.79 -10.91
C MET A 255 -17.74 -11.76 -9.84
N LEU A 256 -17.25 -10.52 -10.02
CA LEU A 256 -17.40 -9.44 -9.06
C LEU A 256 -18.25 -8.30 -9.66
N PRO A 257 -19.01 -7.57 -8.83
CA PRO A 257 -19.77 -6.41 -9.25
C PRO A 257 -18.89 -5.23 -9.70
#